data_AF-A0A497P028-F1
#
_entry.id   AF-A0A497P028-F1
#
_cell.length_a   1.000
_cell.length_b   1.000
_cell.length_c   1.000
_cell.angle_alpha   90.00
_cell.angle_beta   90.00
_cell.angle_gamma   90.00
#
_symmetry.space_group_name_H-M   'P 1'
#
loop_
_entity.id
_entity.type
_entity.pdbx_description
1 polymer ?
#
loop_
_entity_poly.entity_id
_entity_poly.type
_entity_poly.pdbx_seq_one_letter_code
_entity_poly.pdbx_strand_id
1 'polypeptide(L)'
;MRKRKRGTKTSSFGVKGREAHDSTPFYSRKLYGRWELPKPSPEDLVERSVPKELLDEVLLGDARDVLKKFPPNCMHLMVTSPPYNVGKEYDEDLTLSEYLDFLAEVMEQVHRVLVWGGRVCFNVANLGRKPYLPLHKYIMDVFEEIGFLMRGEVIWYKGDAVAGSSTAWGTWKSAVNPTLRDTHEYLLVFSKGTFKRRNVGRRESTISRDEFIEFTKSVWTFSPESATSVGHPAPFPIELPYRCIQLYTLKGDVVLDPFVGSGTTCLASAMTGRHYVGIDVDENYVKLAKKRINEYIAQKQLTEFR
;
A
#
# COMPACT_ATOMS: atom_id res chain seq x y z
N MET A 1 43.70 -8.82 -2.89
CA MET A 1 43.36 -7.70 -1.97
C MET A 1 42.55 -6.64 -2.72
N ARG A 2 41.25 -6.51 -2.44
CA ARG A 2 40.35 -5.58 -3.15
C ARG A 2 40.36 -4.24 -2.40
N LYS A 3 40.94 -3.19 -3.00
CA LYS A 3 41.03 -1.83 -2.42
C LYS A 3 39.64 -1.31 -2.04
N ARG A 4 39.41 -1.08 -0.75
CA ARG A 4 38.19 -0.47 -0.19
C ARG A 4 38.21 1.02 -0.54
N LYS A 5 37.33 1.47 -1.46
CA LYS A 5 37.19 2.90 -1.80
C LYS A 5 36.74 3.68 -0.55
N ARG A 6 37.48 4.72 -0.17
CA ARG A 6 37.12 5.65 0.92
C ARG A 6 35.97 6.54 0.45
N GLY A 7 34.83 6.51 1.14
CA GLY A 7 33.71 7.43 0.89
C GLY A 7 34.03 8.85 1.35
N THR A 8 33.48 9.85 0.66
CA THR A 8 33.59 11.27 1.01
C THR A 8 32.48 11.67 1.99
N LYS A 9 32.78 12.61 2.91
CA LYS A 9 31.81 13.19 3.85
C LYS A 9 30.89 14.15 3.11
N THR A 10 29.63 14.24 3.52
CA THR A 10 28.61 15.10 2.89
C THR A 10 29.11 16.55 2.77
N SER A 11 29.27 17.02 1.54
CA SER A 11 29.49 18.43 1.23
C SER A 11 28.20 19.21 1.46
N SER A 12 28.34 20.51 1.78
CA SER A 12 27.22 21.42 2.03
C SER A 12 26.25 21.58 0.85
N PHE A 13 26.68 21.24 -0.37
CA PHE A 13 25.86 21.23 -1.57
C PHE A 13 26.21 20.03 -2.46
N GLY A 14 25.18 19.48 -3.11
CA GLY A 14 25.16 18.18 -3.77
C GLY A 14 26.32 17.89 -4.73
N VAL A 15 26.77 16.64 -4.70
CA VAL A 15 27.87 16.13 -5.54
C VAL A 15 27.30 15.63 -6.87
N LYS A 16 27.98 15.94 -7.98
CA LYS A 16 27.71 15.33 -9.29
C LYS A 16 28.27 13.90 -9.31
N GLY A 17 27.43 12.90 -9.01
CA GLY A 17 27.75 11.48 -9.22
C GLY A 17 27.07 10.54 -8.24
N ARG A 18 26.83 9.28 -8.67
CA ARG A 18 26.35 8.20 -7.78
C ARG A 18 27.52 7.65 -6.96
N GLU A 19 27.96 8.38 -5.95
CA GLU A 19 28.86 7.87 -4.91
C GLU A 19 28.06 7.46 -3.67
N ALA A 20 28.43 6.34 -3.04
CA ALA A 20 27.81 5.91 -1.79
C ALA A 20 28.25 6.86 -0.67
N HIS A 21 27.36 7.78 -0.29
CA HIS A 21 27.60 8.74 0.78
C HIS A 21 27.24 8.15 2.15
N ASP A 22 28.08 8.40 3.15
CA ASP A 22 27.75 8.12 4.54
C ASP A 22 26.72 9.15 5.04
N SER A 23 25.49 8.71 5.23
CA SER A 23 24.37 9.53 5.71
C SER A 23 24.30 9.63 7.24
N THR A 24 25.21 8.98 7.98
CA THR A 24 25.22 8.98 9.46
C THR A 24 25.20 10.40 10.06
N PRO A 25 25.96 11.40 9.55
CA PRO A 25 25.90 12.77 10.07
C PRO A 25 24.55 13.47 9.86
N PHE A 26 23.77 13.07 8.86
CA PHE A 26 22.45 13.64 8.59
C PHE A 26 21.41 13.10 9.59
N TYR A 27 21.41 11.78 9.80
CA TYR A 27 20.46 11.10 10.69
C TYR A 27 20.83 11.18 12.18
N SER A 28 22.03 11.62 12.54
CA SER A 28 22.42 11.88 13.94
C SER A 28 22.02 13.28 14.45
N ARG A 29 21.35 14.08 13.63
CA ARG A 29 20.88 15.41 14.03
C ARG A 29 19.72 15.29 15.02
N LYS A 30 19.56 16.30 15.89
CA LYS A 30 18.51 16.38 16.91
C LYS A 30 17.08 16.21 16.36
N LEU A 31 16.85 16.59 15.10
CA LEU A 31 15.57 16.33 14.40
C LEU A 31 15.19 14.85 14.43
N TYR A 32 16.17 13.96 14.39
CA TYR A 32 16.02 12.51 14.47
C TYR A 32 16.35 11.96 15.87
N GLY A 33 16.43 12.81 16.90
CA GLY A 33 16.91 12.45 18.24
C GLY A 33 16.04 11.45 19.02
N ARG A 34 14.84 11.14 18.51
CA ARG A 34 13.95 10.07 19.01
C ARG A 34 13.83 8.89 18.04
N TRP A 35 14.62 8.88 16.97
CA TRP A 35 14.47 7.96 15.84
C TRP A 35 15.48 6.81 15.94
N GLU A 36 15.26 5.92 16.91
CA GLU A 36 15.95 4.62 16.92
C GLU A 36 15.06 3.57 16.27
N LEU A 37 15.62 2.86 15.28
CA LEU A 37 14.92 1.71 14.69
C LEU A 37 14.81 0.61 15.75
N PRO A 38 13.65 -0.07 15.85
CA PRO A 38 13.50 -1.20 16.75
C PRO A 38 14.51 -2.30 16.40
N LYS A 39 15.06 -2.94 17.43
CA LYS A 39 16.02 -4.04 17.28
C LYS A 39 15.24 -5.36 17.18
N PRO A 40 15.35 -6.13 16.09
CA PRO A 40 14.59 -7.36 15.94
C PRO A 40 15.08 -8.45 16.90
N SER A 41 14.16 -9.22 17.45
CA SER A 41 14.43 -10.54 18.02
C SER A 41 14.74 -11.56 16.90
N PRO A 42 15.34 -12.73 17.20
CA PRO A 42 15.55 -13.77 16.19
C PRO A 42 14.24 -14.19 15.51
N GLU A 43 13.15 -14.25 16.26
CA GLU A 43 11.79 -14.64 15.84
C GLU A 43 11.17 -13.64 14.87
N ASP A 44 11.47 -12.34 15.01
CA ASP A 44 11.05 -11.31 14.06
C ASP A 44 11.65 -11.54 12.67
N LEU A 45 12.83 -12.14 12.61
CA LEU A 45 13.57 -12.39 11.38
C LEU A 45 13.18 -13.70 10.69
N VAL A 46 12.34 -14.52 11.32
CA VAL A 46 11.84 -15.77 10.74
C VAL A 46 10.69 -15.47 9.78
N GLU A 47 10.95 -15.68 8.49
CA GLU A 47 9.91 -15.66 7.46
C GLU A 47 9.17 -17.00 7.45
N ARG A 48 7.87 -16.99 7.79
CA ARG A 48 7.01 -18.17 7.84
C ARG A 48 6.21 -18.29 6.54
N SER A 49 5.80 -19.51 6.20
CA SER A 49 4.91 -19.73 5.06
C SER A 49 3.45 -19.53 5.44
N VAL A 50 2.66 -18.97 4.51
CA VAL A 50 1.20 -19.01 4.59
C VAL A 50 0.73 -20.47 4.40
N PRO A 51 -0.26 -20.95 5.18
CA PRO A 51 -0.87 -22.27 4.97
C PRO A 51 -1.39 -22.43 3.54
N LYS A 52 -1.17 -23.60 2.93
CA LYS A 52 -1.46 -23.81 1.50
C LYS A 52 -2.93 -23.60 1.15
N GLU A 53 -3.81 -23.96 2.08
CA GLU A 53 -5.26 -23.82 1.99
C GLU A 53 -5.75 -22.36 2.11
N LEU A 54 -4.86 -21.43 2.50
CA LEU A 54 -5.16 -20.00 2.59
C LEU A 54 -4.35 -19.16 1.58
N LEU A 55 -3.46 -19.79 0.81
CA LEU A 55 -2.60 -19.13 -0.17
C LEU A 55 -3.35 -19.02 -1.51
N ASP A 56 -3.22 -17.87 -2.18
CA ASP A 56 -3.91 -17.57 -3.44
C ASP A 56 -5.44 -17.64 -3.31
N GLU A 57 -5.95 -17.25 -2.14
CA GLU A 57 -7.38 -17.27 -1.83
C GLU A 57 -7.93 -15.87 -1.56
N VAL A 58 -9.23 -15.75 -1.83
CA VAL A 58 -10.07 -14.64 -1.37
C VAL A 58 -11.03 -15.19 -0.33
N LEU A 59 -10.93 -14.71 0.90
CA LEU A 59 -11.60 -15.27 2.06
C LEU A 59 -12.79 -14.39 2.48
N LEU A 60 -13.92 -15.02 2.77
CA LEU A 60 -15.08 -14.36 3.37
C LEU A 60 -14.90 -14.25 4.88
N GLY A 61 -15.03 -13.04 5.41
CA GLY A 61 -15.08 -12.76 6.84
C GLY A 61 -14.43 -11.44 7.22
N ASP A 62 -14.53 -11.09 8.50
CA ASP A 62 -13.88 -9.91 9.05
C ASP A 62 -12.36 -10.08 9.08
N ALA A 63 -11.61 -9.11 8.54
CA ALA A 63 -10.16 -9.14 8.51
C ALA A 63 -9.53 -9.27 9.91
N ARG A 64 -10.15 -8.72 10.95
CA ARG A 64 -9.71 -8.84 12.36
C ARG A 64 -9.67 -10.30 12.82
N ASP A 65 -10.61 -11.11 12.35
CA ASP A 65 -10.72 -12.52 12.73
C ASP A 65 -10.02 -13.46 11.75
N VAL A 66 -10.15 -13.20 10.46
CA VAL A 66 -9.53 -14.03 9.42
C VAL A 66 -8.00 -13.97 9.54
N LEU A 67 -7.41 -12.81 9.80
CA LEU A 67 -5.96 -12.69 9.94
C LEU A 67 -5.39 -13.47 11.13
N LYS A 68 -6.16 -13.72 12.20
CA LYS A 68 -5.73 -14.55 13.36
C LYS A 68 -5.38 -15.99 12.95
N LYS A 69 -5.91 -16.48 11.83
CA LYS A 69 -5.61 -17.81 11.28
C LYS A 69 -4.22 -17.91 10.65
N PHE A 70 -3.58 -16.79 10.36
CA PHE A 70 -2.27 -16.74 9.71
C PHE A 70 -1.14 -16.66 10.74
N PRO A 71 0.00 -17.33 10.49
CA PRO A 71 1.18 -17.20 11.34
C PRO A 71 1.76 -15.77 11.28
N PRO A 72 2.53 -15.32 12.28
CA PRO A 72 3.24 -14.05 12.18
C PRO A 72 4.33 -14.12 11.10
N ASN A 73 4.70 -12.96 10.52
CA ASN A 73 5.81 -12.85 9.57
C ASN A 73 5.68 -13.76 8.34
N CYS A 74 4.51 -13.84 7.72
CA CYS A 74 4.26 -14.68 6.53
C CYS A 74 3.84 -13.91 5.26
N MET A 75 3.64 -12.59 5.35
CA MET A 75 3.23 -11.75 4.23
C MET A 75 4.25 -10.63 3.98
N HIS A 76 4.41 -10.21 2.72
CA HIS A 76 5.54 -9.37 2.30
C HIS A 76 5.17 -7.92 2.02
N LEU A 77 3.96 -7.71 1.54
CA LEU A 77 3.37 -6.41 1.21
C LEU A 77 1.88 -6.45 1.52
N MET A 78 1.34 -5.38 2.09
CA MET A 78 -0.10 -5.11 2.09
C MET A 78 -0.37 -3.97 1.11
N VAL A 79 -1.34 -4.14 0.20
CA VAL A 79 -1.86 -3.05 -0.64
C VAL A 79 -3.37 -3.03 -0.48
N THR A 80 -3.93 -1.89 -0.08
CA THR A 80 -5.37 -1.80 0.17
C THR A 80 -5.90 -0.39 0.00
N SER A 81 -7.23 -0.29 -0.05
CA SER A 81 -8.01 0.94 0.07
C SER A 81 -9.22 0.61 0.93
N PRO A 82 -9.24 1.00 2.22
CA PRO A 82 -10.33 0.64 3.13
C PRO A 82 -11.66 1.28 2.71
N PRO A 83 -12.80 0.81 3.26
CA PRO A 83 -14.01 1.62 3.29
C PRO A 83 -13.74 2.96 4.01
N TYR A 84 -14.37 4.03 3.56
CA TYR A 84 -14.14 5.38 4.07
C TYR A 84 -15.26 5.88 5.00
N ASN A 85 -16.23 5.03 5.34
CA ASN A 85 -17.30 5.37 6.27
C ASN A 85 -18.06 6.65 5.84
N VAL A 86 -18.38 6.75 4.54
CA VAL A 86 -19.00 7.93 3.91
C VAL A 86 -20.41 7.65 3.41
N GLY A 87 -21.08 6.65 3.97
CA GLY A 87 -22.47 6.31 3.64
C GLY A 87 -22.64 5.76 2.23
N LYS A 88 -21.64 5.04 1.68
CA LYS A 88 -21.93 4.11 0.58
C LYS A 88 -22.78 2.96 1.13
N GLU A 89 -23.51 2.23 0.28
CA GLU A 89 -24.49 1.20 0.68
C GLU A 89 -23.94 0.10 1.62
N TYR A 90 -22.62 0.03 1.81
CA TYR A 90 -21.88 -0.93 2.63
C TYR A 90 -21.10 -0.30 3.80
N ASP A 91 -21.16 1.02 3.98
CA ASP A 91 -20.49 1.72 5.09
C ASP A 91 -21.42 1.76 6.32
N GLU A 92 -20.89 1.42 7.50
CA GLU A 92 -21.53 1.70 8.78
C GLU A 92 -21.53 3.23 9.06
N ASP A 93 -22.34 3.71 10.01
CA ASP A 93 -22.37 5.14 10.40
C ASP A 93 -21.46 5.36 11.62
N LEU A 94 -20.16 5.12 11.46
CA LEU A 94 -19.18 5.25 12.54
C LEU A 94 -18.76 6.70 12.77
N THR A 95 -18.45 7.04 14.02
CA THR A 95 -17.68 8.24 14.33
C THR A 95 -16.24 8.12 13.82
N LEU A 96 -15.52 9.24 13.71
CA LEU A 96 -14.10 9.21 13.35
C LEU A 96 -13.28 8.35 14.31
N SER A 97 -13.56 8.38 15.61
CA SER A 97 -12.83 7.56 16.59
C SER A 97 -13.07 6.08 16.35
N GLU A 98 -14.34 5.67 16.22
CA GLU A 98 -14.70 4.27 15.97
C GLU A 98 -14.12 3.76 14.65
N TYR A 99 -14.08 4.60 13.61
CA TYR A 99 -13.43 4.26 12.35
C TYR A 99 -11.91 4.06 12.51
N LEU A 100 -11.24 4.92 13.26
CA LEU A 100 -9.80 4.80 13.52
C LEU A 100 -9.48 3.59 14.40
N ASP A 101 -10.32 3.29 15.40
CA ASP A 101 -10.20 2.11 16.26
C ASP A 101 -10.37 0.83 15.42
N PHE A 102 -11.37 0.78 14.54
CA PHE A 102 -11.55 -0.31 13.58
C PHE A 102 -10.31 -0.52 12.70
N LEU A 103 -9.77 0.57 12.12
CA LEU A 103 -8.55 0.48 11.32
C LEU A 103 -7.38 -0.01 12.17
N ALA A 104 -7.23 0.47 13.40
CA ALA A 104 -6.16 0.06 14.31
C ALA A 104 -6.21 -1.46 14.56
N GLU A 105 -7.37 -2.01 14.89
CA GLU A 105 -7.56 -3.46 15.12
C GLU A 105 -7.13 -4.31 13.92
N VAL A 106 -7.47 -3.89 12.70
CA VAL A 106 -7.04 -4.59 11.48
C VAL A 106 -5.54 -4.41 11.26
N MET A 107 -5.02 -3.19 11.42
CA MET A 107 -3.61 -2.89 11.15
C MET A 107 -2.67 -3.52 12.18
N GLU A 108 -3.11 -3.79 13.40
CA GLU A 108 -2.37 -4.60 14.37
C GLU A 108 -2.17 -6.04 13.86
N GLN A 109 -3.22 -6.63 13.28
CA GLN A 109 -3.11 -7.96 12.66
C GLN A 109 -2.20 -7.92 11.43
N VAL A 110 -2.31 -6.88 10.58
CA VAL A 110 -1.41 -6.67 9.44
C VAL A 110 0.04 -6.55 9.91
N HIS A 111 0.30 -5.77 10.96
CA HIS A 111 1.62 -5.64 11.56
C HIS A 111 2.15 -6.99 12.02
N ARG A 112 1.33 -7.82 12.67
CA ARG A 112 1.71 -9.16 13.12
C ARG A 112 2.10 -10.09 11.95
N VAL A 113 1.29 -10.15 10.89
CA VAL A 113 1.50 -11.09 9.77
C VAL A 113 2.57 -10.62 8.77
N LEU A 114 2.89 -9.33 8.70
CA LEU A 114 3.96 -8.84 7.84
C LEU A 114 5.34 -9.31 8.32
N VAL A 115 6.20 -9.70 7.38
CA VAL A 115 7.61 -10.02 7.64
C VAL A 115 8.38 -8.78 8.12
N TRP A 116 9.49 -8.97 8.83
CA TRP A 116 10.37 -7.87 9.18
C TRP A 116 10.94 -7.17 7.93
N GLY A 117 10.74 -5.86 7.84
CA GLY A 117 11.02 -5.06 6.64
C GLY A 117 9.96 -5.18 5.53
N GLY A 118 8.87 -5.91 5.77
CA GLY A 118 7.66 -5.88 4.95
C GLY A 118 7.06 -4.48 4.87
N ARG A 119 6.24 -4.23 3.84
CA ARG A 119 5.69 -2.89 3.57
C ARG A 119 4.18 -2.89 3.55
N VAL A 120 3.64 -1.70 3.72
CA VAL A 120 2.23 -1.36 3.58
C VAL A 120 2.15 -0.24 2.54
N CYS A 121 1.23 -0.37 1.59
CA CYS A 121 0.77 0.69 0.70
C CYS A 121 -0.73 0.90 0.96
N PHE A 122 -1.09 2.00 1.61
CA PHE A 122 -2.44 2.28 2.05
C PHE A 122 -3.01 3.47 1.28
N ASN A 123 -3.95 3.23 0.39
CA ASN A 123 -4.62 4.29 -0.35
C ASN A 123 -5.66 4.97 0.54
N VAL A 124 -5.66 6.31 0.57
CA VAL A 124 -6.61 7.11 1.33
C VAL A 124 -7.01 8.37 0.55
N ALA A 125 -8.31 8.56 0.42
CA ALA A 125 -8.89 9.78 -0.10
C ALA A 125 -9.09 10.82 1.00
N ASN A 126 -9.04 12.10 0.63
CA ASN A 126 -9.51 13.16 1.53
C ASN A 126 -11.03 13.16 1.61
N LEU A 127 -11.54 13.43 2.81
CA LEU A 127 -12.98 13.53 3.06
C LEU A 127 -13.34 14.90 3.57
N GLY A 128 -14.60 15.27 3.36
CA GLY A 128 -15.16 16.50 3.90
C GLY A 128 -14.61 17.76 3.24
N ARG A 129 -15.43 18.81 3.24
CA ARG A 129 -15.03 20.16 2.80
C ARG A 129 -15.40 21.23 3.81
N LYS A 130 -16.31 20.90 4.74
CA LYS A 130 -16.88 21.77 5.78
C LYS A 130 -17.32 20.93 6.99
N PRO A 131 -16.40 20.47 7.85
CA PRO A 131 -14.95 20.67 7.82
C PRO A 131 -14.24 19.77 6.81
N TYR A 132 -13.00 20.10 6.46
CA TYR A 132 -12.08 19.20 5.76
C TYR A 132 -11.49 18.21 6.78
N LEU A 133 -11.53 16.92 6.45
CA LEU A 133 -11.02 15.84 7.28
C LEU A 133 -9.74 15.27 6.63
N PRO A 134 -8.55 15.59 7.16
CA PRO A 134 -7.29 15.03 6.69
C PRO A 134 -7.13 13.59 7.17
N LEU A 135 -7.89 12.64 6.60
CA LEU A 135 -7.83 11.23 7.00
C LEU A 135 -6.41 10.67 6.98
N HIS A 136 -5.61 11.05 5.97
CA HIS A 136 -4.21 10.64 5.85
C HIS A 136 -3.42 10.93 7.13
N LYS A 137 -3.63 12.08 7.78
CA LYS A 137 -2.94 12.46 9.02
C LYS A 137 -3.32 11.53 10.18
N TYR A 138 -4.61 11.27 10.37
CA TYR A 138 -5.07 10.41 11.48
C TYR A 138 -4.64 8.96 11.27
N ILE A 139 -4.64 8.50 10.02
CA ILE A 139 -4.17 7.14 9.69
C ILE A 139 -2.65 7.04 9.88
N MET A 140 -1.86 8.07 9.52
CA MET A 140 -0.43 8.09 9.84
C MET A 140 -0.19 7.94 11.35
N ASP A 141 -0.93 8.68 12.18
CA ASP A 141 -0.82 8.58 13.65
C ASP A 141 -1.10 7.14 14.13
N VAL A 142 -2.20 6.51 13.65
CA VAL A 142 -2.54 5.11 13.98
C VAL A 142 -1.42 4.13 13.60
N PHE A 143 -0.86 4.26 12.40
CA PHE A 143 0.21 3.38 11.94
C PHE A 143 1.48 3.55 12.79
N GLU A 144 1.85 4.78 13.14
CA GLU A 144 3.01 5.07 13.98
C GLU A 144 2.83 4.53 15.40
N GLU A 145 1.63 4.65 15.98
CA GLU A 145 1.29 4.11 17.30
C GLU A 145 1.39 2.57 17.36
N ILE A 146 0.97 1.88 16.29
CA ILE A 146 1.13 0.41 16.15
C ILE A 146 2.61 0.00 16.02
N GLY A 147 3.49 0.93 15.61
CA GLY A 147 4.93 0.70 15.45
C GLY A 147 5.39 0.53 14.01
N PHE A 148 4.56 0.90 13.03
CA PHE A 148 5.02 1.03 11.66
C PHE A 148 5.95 2.24 11.49
N LEU A 149 6.89 2.12 10.55
CA LEU A 149 7.82 3.19 10.20
C LEU A 149 7.35 3.88 8.92
N MET A 150 7.03 5.17 9.01
CA MET A 150 6.69 5.96 7.82
C MET A 150 7.87 5.99 6.85
N ARG A 151 7.64 5.49 5.63
CA ARG A 151 8.65 5.45 4.55
C ARG A 151 8.52 6.65 3.64
N GLY A 152 7.30 7.14 3.45
CA GLY A 152 6.97 8.24 2.58
C GLY A 152 5.54 8.11 2.07
N GLU A 153 5.15 9.08 1.26
CA GLU A 153 3.83 9.13 0.63
C GLU A 153 3.98 9.34 -0.87
N VAL A 154 3.03 8.78 -1.62
CA VAL A 154 2.87 9.03 -3.05
C VAL A 154 1.55 9.75 -3.26
N ILE A 155 1.58 10.81 -4.05
CA ILE A 155 0.39 11.51 -4.51
C ILE A 155 -0.08 10.83 -5.80
N TRP A 156 -1.22 10.14 -5.73
CA TRP A 156 -1.87 9.64 -6.93
C TRP A 156 -2.74 10.74 -7.53
N TYR A 157 -2.26 11.35 -8.61
CA TYR A 157 -2.99 12.33 -9.40
C TYR A 157 -3.92 11.64 -10.39
N LYS A 158 -5.23 11.88 -10.26
CA LYS A 158 -6.29 11.21 -11.04
C LYS A 158 -6.48 11.78 -12.46
N GLY A 159 -5.63 12.73 -12.85
CA GLY A 159 -5.63 13.36 -14.17
C GLY A 159 -6.55 14.57 -14.29
N ASP A 160 -6.27 15.40 -15.29
CA ASP A 160 -6.91 16.71 -15.48
C ASP A 160 -8.41 16.60 -15.82
N ALA A 161 -8.85 15.52 -16.48
CA ALA A 161 -10.25 15.32 -16.84
C ALA A 161 -11.14 15.10 -15.60
N VAL A 162 -10.64 14.37 -14.60
CA VAL A 162 -11.33 14.14 -13.32
C VAL A 162 -11.23 15.38 -12.43
N ALA A 163 -10.06 16.03 -12.41
CA ALA A 163 -9.86 17.28 -11.70
C ALA A 163 -10.75 18.40 -12.25
N GLY A 164 -10.95 18.47 -13.56
CA GLY A 164 -11.68 19.53 -14.27
C GLY A 164 -13.20 19.46 -14.12
N SER A 165 -13.78 18.27 -13.98
CA SER A 165 -15.24 18.05 -13.92
C SER A 165 -15.87 18.40 -12.56
N SER A 166 -15.07 18.50 -11.49
CA SER A 166 -15.58 18.85 -10.17
C SER A 166 -15.97 20.33 -10.10
N THR A 167 -17.25 20.59 -9.85
CA THR A 167 -17.85 21.93 -9.70
C THR A 167 -17.93 22.42 -8.26
N ALA A 168 -17.23 21.75 -7.33
CA ALA A 168 -17.23 22.07 -5.91
C ALA A 168 -16.32 23.25 -5.56
N TRP A 169 -16.58 24.41 -6.16
CA TRP A 169 -15.74 25.62 -6.06
C TRP A 169 -15.92 26.41 -4.77
N GLY A 170 -16.94 26.07 -3.95
CA GLY A 170 -17.41 26.96 -2.90
C GLY A 170 -18.13 28.17 -3.51
N THR A 171 -17.81 29.39 -3.07
CA THR A 171 -18.37 30.60 -3.69
C THR A 171 -17.62 30.91 -5.00
N TRP A 172 -18.26 30.62 -6.13
CA TRP A 172 -17.69 30.79 -7.46
C TRP A 172 -17.17 32.22 -7.68
N LYS A 173 -15.93 32.34 -8.15
CA LYS A 173 -15.23 33.61 -8.42
C LYS A 173 -15.26 34.61 -7.25
N SER A 174 -15.23 34.10 -6.01
CA SER A 174 -15.22 34.93 -4.82
C SER A 174 -14.25 34.39 -3.78
N ALA A 175 -13.47 35.30 -3.18
CA ALA A 175 -12.58 34.99 -2.07
C ALA A 175 -13.34 34.75 -0.75
N VAL A 176 -14.67 34.95 -0.72
CA VAL A 176 -15.49 34.76 0.48
C VAL A 176 -15.41 33.31 0.98
N ASN A 177 -15.41 32.32 0.09
CA ASN A 177 -15.31 30.92 0.47
C ASN A 177 -14.90 30.01 -0.71
N PRO A 178 -13.71 30.18 -1.31
CA PRO A 178 -13.22 29.24 -2.31
C PRO A 178 -12.92 27.89 -1.64
N THR A 179 -13.28 26.79 -2.31
CA THR A 179 -13.00 25.42 -1.82
C THR A 179 -12.00 24.72 -2.72
N LEU A 180 -11.03 24.03 -2.12
CA LEU A 180 -10.09 23.20 -2.87
C LEU A 180 -10.80 21.97 -3.44
N ARG A 181 -10.39 21.57 -4.64
CA ARG A 181 -10.92 20.38 -5.32
C ARG A 181 -9.96 19.21 -5.11
N ASP A 182 -10.51 18.05 -4.76
CA ASP A 182 -9.73 16.83 -4.56
C ASP A 182 -9.36 16.23 -5.91
N THR A 183 -8.14 16.47 -6.35
CA THR A 183 -7.63 15.98 -7.64
C THR A 183 -6.71 14.77 -7.47
N HIS A 184 -6.39 14.43 -6.23
CA HIS A 184 -5.49 13.35 -5.88
C HIS A 184 -5.98 12.54 -4.69
N GLU A 185 -5.36 11.39 -4.51
CA GLU A 185 -5.43 10.56 -3.31
C GLU A 185 -4.00 10.34 -2.79
N TYR A 186 -3.89 9.99 -1.50
CA TYR A 186 -2.61 9.65 -0.90
C TYR A 186 -2.44 8.14 -0.89
N LEU A 187 -1.26 7.69 -1.27
CA LEU A 187 -0.81 6.34 -1.02
C LEU A 187 0.28 6.41 0.04
N LEU A 188 -0.09 6.06 1.26
CA LEU A 188 0.80 6.07 2.42
C LEU A 188 1.65 4.80 2.40
N VAL A 189 2.96 4.95 2.54
CA VAL A 189 3.91 3.83 2.50
C VAL A 189 4.59 3.68 3.85
N PHE A 190 4.43 2.51 4.46
CA PHE A 190 5.05 2.17 5.73
C PHE A 190 5.95 0.94 5.64
N SER A 191 6.81 0.74 6.64
CA SER A 191 7.66 -0.44 6.78
C SER A 191 7.56 -1.01 8.20
N LYS A 192 7.53 -2.33 8.35
CA LYS A 192 7.59 -2.99 9.66
C LYS A 192 9.03 -3.11 10.15
N GLY A 193 9.36 -2.52 11.29
CA GLY A 193 10.62 -2.72 12.02
C GLY A 193 11.89 -2.12 11.38
N THR A 194 12.05 -2.20 10.06
CA THR A 194 13.17 -1.59 9.35
C THR A 194 12.80 -1.21 7.91
N PHE A 195 13.50 -0.23 7.34
CA PHE A 195 13.28 0.17 5.95
C PHE A 195 13.82 -0.82 4.91
N LYS A 196 14.72 -1.74 5.31
CA LYS A 196 15.36 -2.71 4.41
C LYS A 196 14.92 -4.14 4.71
N ARG A 197 14.12 -4.73 3.82
CA ARG A 197 13.83 -6.17 3.85
C ARG A 197 15.04 -7.00 3.40
N ARG A 198 15.24 -8.16 4.03
CA ARG A 198 16.18 -9.18 3.57
C ARG A 198 15.57 -9.95 2.40
N ASN A 199 16.39 -10.34 1.42
CA ASN A 199 15.97 -11.24 0.34
C ASN A 199 16.29 -12.68 0.74
N VAL A 200 15.39 -13.28 1.54
CA VAL A 200 15.50 -14.68 1.95
C VAL A 200 15.25 -15.56 0.72
N GLY A 201 16.09 -16.58 0.50
CA GLY A 201 15.99 -17.45 -0.67
C GLY A 201 16.46 -16.83 -2.00
N ARG A 202 16.98 -15.59 -2.00
CA ARG A 202 17.47 -14.89 -3.20
C ARG A 202 16.44 -14.87 -4.34
N ARG A 203 15.17 -14.58 -4.01
CA ARG A 203 14.08 -14.46 -4.98
C ARG A 203 14.37 -13.37 -6.01
N GLU A 204 13.79 -13.57 -7.19
CA GLU A 204 13.95 -12.71 -8.37
C GLU A 204 13.28 -11.34 -8.17
N SER A 205 13.97 -10.28 -8.60
CA SER A 205 13.39 -8.95 -8.76
C SER A 205 12.93 -8.77 -10.20
N THR A 206 11.65 -8.50 -10.40
CA THR A 206 11.03 -8.43 -11.74
C THR A 206 10.84 -7.00 -12.26
N ILE A 207 11.07 -5.98 -11.44
CA ILE A 207 10.95 -4.57 -11.87
C ILE A 207 12.03 -4.23 -12.89
N SER A 208 11.64 -3.63 -14.01
CA SER A 208 12.57 -3.14 -15.02
C SER A 208 13.24 -1.83 -14.59
N ARG A 209 14.28 -1.42 -15.32
CA ARG A 209 14.97 -0.14 -15.06
C ARG A 209 14.03 1.06 -15.19
N ASP A 210 13.22 1.09 -16.22
CA ASP A 210 12.37 2.24 -16.55
C ASP A 210 11.22 2.35 -15.55
N GLU A 211 10.60 1.21 -15.21
CA GLU A 211 9.64 1.12 -14.11
C GLU A 211 10.24 1.58 -12.79
N PHE A 212 11.47 1.16 -12.47
CA PHE A 212 12.10 1.58 -11.22
C PHE A 212 12.28 3.10 -11.16
N ILE A 213 12.71 3.73 -12.25
CA ILE A 213 12.88 5.20 -12.32
C ILE A 213 11.52 5.90 -12.22
N GLU A 214 10.49 5.37 -12.87
CA GLU A 214 9.16 5.99 -12.89
C GLU A 214 8.44 5.82 -11.55
N PHE A 215 8.39 4.59 -11.03
CA PHE A 215 7.60 4.25 -9.85
C PHE A 215 8.20 4.80 -8.56
N THR A 216 9.51 5.13 -8.55
CA THR A 216 10.16 5.78 -7.40
C THR A 216 9.90 7.29 -7.29
N LYS A 217 9.15 7.89 -8.22
CA LYS A 217 8.66 9.26 -8.08
C LYS A 217 7.54 9.33 -7.04
N SER A 218 7.45 10.47 -6.36
CA SER A 218 6.42 10.73 -5.34
C SER A 218 5.07 11.19 -5.90
N VAL A 219 4.94 11.36 -7.21
CA VAL A 219 3.67 11.69 -7.88
C VAL A 219 3.43 10.70 -9.00
N TRP A 220 2.31 10.00 -8.93
CA TRP A 220 1.89 9.04 -9.96
C TRP A 220 0.65 9.57 -10.67
N THR A 221 0.69 9.60 -12.00
CA THR A 221 -0.42 10.11 -12.81
C THR A 221 -1.02 8.98 -13.63
N PHE A 222 -2.27 8.64 -13.35
CA PHE A 222 -3.10 7.75 -14.16
C PHE A 222 -4.57 7.89 -13.76
N SER A 223 -5.48 7.62 -14.71
CA SER A 223 -6.92 7.75 -14.51
C SER A 223 -7.48 6.68 -13.56
N PRO A 224 -8.55 6.97 -12.81
CA PRO A 224 -9.31 5.96 -12.08
C PRO A 224 -9.96 4.92 -13.02
N GLU A 225 -10.26 3.74 -12.48
CA GLU A 225 -11.11 2.74 -13.16
C GLU A 225 -12.59 3.15 -13.10
N SER A 226 -13.37 2.70 -14.08
CA SER A 226 -14.81 2.91 -14.08
C SER A 226 -15.51 1.95 -13.10
N ALA A 227 -16.27 2.49 -12.15
CA ALA A 227 -17.05 1.69 -11.19
C ALA A 227 -18.02 0.72 -11.89
N THR A 228 -18.61 1.16 -13.02
CA THR A 228 -19.58 0.38 -13.80
C THR A 228 -18.96 -0.78 -14.57
N SER A 229 -17.71 -0.68 -15.02
CA SER A 229 -17.04 -1.77 -15.75
C SER A 229 -16.58 -2.89 -14.82
N VAL A 230 -16.26 -2.55 -13.57
CA VAL A 230 -15.74 -3.49 -12.57
C VAL A 230 -16.87 -4.12 -11.74
N GLY A 231 -18.07 -3.52 -11.69
CA GLY A 231 -19.15 -3.97 -10.83
C GLY A 231 -18.88 -3.70 -9.35
N HIS A 232 -18.06 -2.68 -9.06
CA HIS A 232 -17.71 -2.25 -7.72
C HIS A 232 -17.80 -0.72 -7.67
N PRO A 233 -18.37 -0.14 -6.62
CA PRO A 233 -18.66 1.30 -6.56
C PRO A 233 -17.40 2.17 -6.49
N ALA A 234 -16.25 1.64 -6.03
CA ALA A 234 -15.00 2.39 -5.98
C ALA A 234 -13.71 1.53 -6.05
N PRO A 235 -13.43 0.85 -7.16
CA PRO A 235 -12.15 0.16 -7.35
C PRO A 235 -11.04 1.18 -7.64
N PHE A 236 -9.87 1.04 -6.99
CA PHE A 236 -8.66 1.69 -7.50
C PHE A 236 -8.17 0.97 -8.76
N PRO A 237 -7.47 1.68 -9.67
CA PRO A 237 -6.95 1.11 -10.90
C PRO A 237 -5.85 0.10 -10.65
N ILE A 238 -5.78 -0.92 -11.50
CA ILE A 238 -4.81 -2.04 -11.38
C ILE A 238 -3.35 -1.57 -11.44
N GLU A 239 -3.08 -0.43 -12.06
CA GLU A 239 -1.78 0.21 -12.10
C GLU A 239 -1.25 0.54 -10.69
N LEU A 240 -2.13 0.92 -9.75
CA LEU A 240 -1.73 1.27 -8.39
C LEU A 240 -1.10 0.09 -7.63
N PRO A 241 -1.78 -1.07 -7.45
CA PRO A 241 -1.17 -2.23 -6.81
C PRO A 241 -0.03 -2.80 -7.66
N TYR A 242 -0.09 -2.73 -8.99
CA TYR A 242 1.01 -3.16 -9.85
C TYR A 242 2.32 -2.46 -9.50
N ARG A 243 2.32 -1.13 -9.42
CA ARG A 243 3.49 -0.34 -9.01
C ARG A 243 3.98 -0.71 -7.62
N CYS A 244 3.07 -0.84 -6.66
CA CYS A 244 3.39 -1.22 -5.28
C CYS A 244 4.07 -2.60 -5.22
N ILE A 245 3.50 -3.58 -5.92
CA ILE A 245 4.00 -4.95 -5.98
C ILE A 245 5.40 -4.96 -6.60
N GLN A 246 5.60 -4.29 -7.73
CA GLN A 246 6.92 -4.24 -8.38
C GLN A 246 7.99 -3.55 -7.52
N LEU A 247 7.64 -2.48 -6.79
CA LEU A 247 8.60 -1.77 -5.92
C LEU A 247 8.96 -2.55 -4.66
N TYR A 248 7.98 -3.26 -4.06
CA TYR A 248 8.09 -3.70 -2.68
C TYR A 248 8.06 -5.21 -2.49
N THR A 249 7.91 -5.99 -3.56
CA THR A 249 7.94 -7.46 -3.53
C THR A 249 8.92 -8.06 -4.53
N LEU A 250 9.31 -9.29 -4.25
CA LEU A 250 10.02 -10.18 -5.16
C LEU A 250 9.04 -11.20 -5.74
N LYS A 251 9.41 -11.87 -6.83
CA LYS A 251 8.58 -12.93 -7.41
C LYS A 251 8.31 -14.04 -6.38
N GLY A 252 7.07 -14.50 -6.27
CA GLY A 252 6.63 -15.49 -5.30
C GLY A 252 6.45 -14.98 -3.86
N ASP A 253 6.64 -13.68 -3.60
CA ASP A 253 6.19 -13.08 -2.33
C ASP A 253 4.65 -13.07 -2.24
N VAL A 254 4.12 -12.98 -1.02
CA VAL A 254 2.68 -12.92 -0.72
C VAL A 254 2.24 -11.48 -0.49
N VAL A 255 1.20 -11.07 -1.23
CA VAL A 255 0.57 -9.75 -1.13
C VAL A 255 -0.79 -9.88 -0.43
N LEU A 256 -1.01 -9.07 0.62
CA LEU A 256 -2.26 -9.02 1.38
C LEU A 256 -3.13 -7.84 0.93
N ASP A 257 -4.43 -8.08 0.82
CA ASP A 257 -5.46 -7.04 0.80
C ASP A 257 -6.56 -7.38 1.82
N PRO A 258 -6.61 -6.70 3.00
CA PRO A 258 -7.62 -6.97 4.02
C PRO A 258 -9.00 -6.38 3.71
N PHE A 259 -9.11 -5.59 2.63
CA PHE A 259 -10.36 -4.95 2.15
C PHE A 259 -10.44 -5.14 0.63
N VAL A 260 -10.46 -6.41 0.20
CA VAL A 260 -10.16 -6.81 -1.18
C VAL A 260 -11.17 -6.30 -2.22
N GLY A 261 -12.43 -6.10 -1.83
CA GLY A 261 -13.52 -5.66 -2.69
C GLY A 261 -13.55 -6.47 -4.00
N SER A 262 -13.41 -5.78 -5.12
CA SER A 262 -13.41 -6.40 -6.45
C SER A 262 -12.19 -7.27 -6.80
N GLY A 263 -11.17 -7.40 -5.94
CA GLY A 263 -10.02 -8.28 -6.18
C GLY A 263 -8.86 -7.66 -6.94
N THR A 264 -8.79 -6.34 -7.11
CA THR A 264 -7.76 -5.69 -7.95
C THR A 264 -6.33 -5.97 -7.48
N THR A 265 -6.06 -5.93 -6.16
CA THR A 265 -4.72 -6.26 -5.62
C THR A 265 -4.33 -7.71 -5.90
N CYS A 266 -5.25 -8.65 -5.64
CA CYS A 266 -5.03 -10.07 -5.87
C CYS A 266 -4.80 -10.38 -7.35
N LEU A 267 -5.58 -9.76 -8.24
CA LEU A 267 -5.40 -9.87 -9.69
C LEU A 267 -4.02 -9.34 -10.14
N ALA A 268 -3.61 -8.16 -9.68
CA ALA A 268 -2.28 -7.61 -9.98
C ALA A 268 -1.14 -8.51 -9.46
N SER A 269 -1.35 -9.15 -8.30
CA SER A 269 -0.40 -10.11 -7.73
C SER A 269 -0.26 -11.34 -8.62
N ALA A 270 -1.38 -11.95 -9.04
CA ALA A 270 -1.39 -13.08 -9.96
C ALA A 270 -0.72 -12.73 -11.32
N MET A 271 -1.01 -11.53 -11.85
CA MET A 271 -0.41 -11.05 -13.11
C MET A 271 1.12 -10.95 -13.05
N THR A 272 1.66 -10.60 -11.89
CA THR A 272 3.09 -10.37 -11.66
C THR A 272 3.79 -11.59 -11.05
N GLY A 273 3.12 -12.73 -10.93
CA GLY A 273 3.69 -13.95 -10.36
C GLY A 273 4.01 -13.82 -8.86
N ARG A 274 3.19 -13.06 -8.13
CA ARG A 274 3.14 -13.05 -6.65
C ARG A 274 1.96 -13.88 -6.21
N HIS A 275 2.09 -14.43 -5.00
CA HIS A 275 0.96 -15.01 -4.31
C HIS A 275 0.12 -13.92 -3.66
N TYR A 276 -1.12 -14.24 -3.31
CA TYR A 276 -2.01 -13.28 -2.67
C TYR A 276 -2.89 -13.87 -1.58
N VAL A 277 -3.39 -12.98 -0.73
CA VAL A 277 -4.49 -13.24 0.20
C VAL A 277 -5.40 -12.02 0.17
N GLY A 278 -6.67 -12.22 -0.19
CA GLY A 278 -7.70 -11.19 -0.14
C GLY A 278 -8.73 -11.50 0.94
N ILE A 279 -9.25 -10.49 1.63
CA ILE A 279 -10.30 -10.66 2.64
C ILE A 279 -11.40 -9.64 2.40
N ASP A 280 -12.66 -10.07 2.40
CA ASP A 280 -13.82 -9.20 2.41
C ASP A 280 -14.91 -9.75 3.33
N VAL A 281 -15.73 -8.85 3.87
CA VAL A 281 -16.94 -9.21 4.63
C VAL A 281 -18.13 -9.46 3.70
N ASP A 282 -18.13 -8.89 2.50
CA ASP A 282 -19.22 -9.06 1.52
C ASP A 282 -18.98 -10.27 0.62
N GLU A 283 -19.87 -11.26 0.72
CA GLU A 283 -19.82 -12.48 -0.09
C GLU A 283 -19.89 -12.19 -1.61
N ASN A 284 -20.59 -11.15 -2.03
CA ASN A 284 -20.68 -10.76 -3.44
C ASN A 284 -19.34 -10.27 -3.97
N TYR A 285 -18.61 -9.48 -3.18
CA TYR A 285 -17.27 -9.03 -3.54
C TYR A 285 -16.28 -10.18 -3.56
N VAL A 286 -16.34 -11.11 -2.59
CA VAL A 286 -15.53 -12.34 -2.62
C VAL A 286 -15.79 -13.13 -3.91
N LYS A 287 -17.06 -13.35 -4.27
CA LYS A 287 -17.44 -14.07 -5.51
C LYS A 287 -16.92 -13.34 -6.76
N LEU A 288 -17.09 -12.02 -6.83
CA LEU A 288 -16.62 -11.19 -7.93
C LEU A 288 -15.09 -11.24 -8.08
N ALA A 289 -14.36 -11.07 -6.99
CA ALA A 289 -12.90 -11.13 -6.96
C ALA A 289 -12.40 -12.50 -7.46
N LYS A 290 -12.94 -13.60 -6.92
CA LYS A 290 -12.59 -14.96 -7.36
C LYS A 290 -12.86 -15.17 -8.85
N LYS A 291 -14.02 -14.72 -9.34
CA LYS A 291 -14.37 -14.81 -10.76
C LYS A 291 -13.33 -14.09 -11.63
N ARG A 292 -13.02 -12.82 -11.34
CA ARG A 292 -12.06 -12.03 -12.14
C ARG A 292 -10.67 -12.66 -12.16
N ILE A 293 -10.19 -13.15 -11.02
CA ILE A 293 -8.86 -13.78 -10.93
C ILE A 293 -8.83 -15.11 -11.69
N ASN A 294 -9.86 -15.95 -11.54
CA ASN A 294 -9.96 -17.22 -12.26
C ASN A 294 -10.06 -17.04 -13.77
N GLU A 295 -10.82 -16.04 -14.25
CA GLU A 295 -10.89 -15.69 -15.67
C GLU A 295 -9.51 -15.31 -16.23
N TYR A 296 -8.74 -14.50 -15.49
CA TYR A 296 -7.38 -14.16 -15.88
C TYR A 296 -6.46 -15.39 -15.94
N ILE A 297 -6.49 -16.23 -14.90
CA ILE A 297 -5.65 -17.44 -14.83
C ILE A 297 -5.98 -18.39 -16.00
N ALA A 298 -7.26 -18.62 -16.27
CA ALA A 298 -7.70 -19.47 -17.37
C ALA A 298 -7.26 -18.91 -18.74
N GLN A 299 -7.40 -17.60 -18.96
CA GLN A 299 -6.93 -16.95 -20.19
C GLN A 299 -5.43 -17.08 -20.37
N LYS A 300 -4.65 -16.85 -19.31
CA LYS A 300 -3.19 -16.98 -19.33
C LYS A 300 -2.75 -18.39 -19.70
N GLN A 301 -3.34 -19.41 -19.09
CA GLN A 301 -3.05 -20.81 -19.41
C GLN A 301 -3.35 -21.15 -20.88
N LEU A 302 -4.46 -20.65 -21.41
CA LEU A 302 -4.80 -20.83 -22.83
C LEU A 302 -3.79 -20.16 -23.77
N THR A 303 -3.26 -19.00 -23.40
CA THR A 303 -2.23 -18.31 -24.21
C THR A 303 -0.86 -18.95 -24.11
N GLU A 304 -0.48 -19.52 -22.96
CA GLU A 304 0.81 -20.21 -22.78
C GLU A 304 0.85 -21.61 -23.43
N PHE A 305 -0.33 -22.19 -23.73
CA PHE A 305 -0.44 -23.48 -24.43
C PHE A 305 -0.35 -23.35 -25.97
N ARG A 306 -0.46 -22.13 -26.51
CA ARG A 306 -0.35 -21.83 -27.96
C ARG A 306 1.07 -21.44 -28.34
#